data_AF-A0A258CXQ9-F1
#
_entry.id   AF-A0A258CXQ9-F1
#
_cell.length_a   1.000
_cell.length_b   1.000
_cell.length_c   1.000
_cell.angle_alpha   90.00
_cell.angle_beta   90.00
_cell.angle_gamma   90.00
#
_symmetry.space_group_name_H-M   'P 1'
#
loop_
_entity.id
_entity.type
_entity.pdbx_description
1 polymer ?
#
loop_
_entity_poly.entity_id
_entity_poly.type
_entity_poly.pdbx_seq_one_letter_code
_entity_poly.pdbx_strand_id
1 'polypeptide(L)'
;MTNAPWTEMERQALARATLALVETCVRNTKIEDWHAGREVVSPAGDFSDVKIVTPTGEIPYLEASRISDAEMKAWMIEVTNRVFTFLSFPDQPIQLGGAARWSTPKLDEKMAQGIRNRIAIRDGADPASIYGARALDLD
;
A
#
# COMPACT_ATOMS: atom_id res chain seq x y z
N MET A 1 -16.85 -3.58 -20.89
CA MET A 1 -15.78 -3.28 -19.91
C MET A 1 -14.62 -4.21 -20.21
N THR A 2 -13.50 -3.68 -20.70
CA THR A 2 -12.31 -4.49 -20.99
C THR A 2 -11.70 -4.94 -19.67
N ASN A 3 -11.65 -6.25 -19.47
CA ASN A 3 -10.82 -6.87 -18.43
C ASN A 3 -9.36 -6.45 -18.61
N ALA A 4 -8.55 -6.56 -17.57
CA ALA A 4 -7.13 -6.26 -17.68
C ALA A 4 -6.52 -7.06 -18.86
N PRO A 5 -5.71 -6.43 -19.73
CA PRO A 5 -5.36 -6.95 -21.04
C PRO A 5 -4.21 -7.97 -20.98
N TRP A 6 -4.25 -8.88 -20.00
CA TRP A 6 -3.17 -9.82 -19.73
C TRP A 6 -3.63 -11.25 -19.95
N THR A 7 -2.82 -12.04 -20.64
CA THR A 7 -2.87 -13.50 -20.64
C THR A 7 -2.66 -14.06 -19.23
N GLU A 8 -2.98 -15.33 -19.01
CA GLU A 8 -2.72 -15.97 -17.70
C GLU A 8 -1.23 -15.95 -17.33
N MET A 9 -0.35 -16.19 -18.31
CA MET A 9 1.10 -16.15 -18.09
C MET A 9 1.57 -14.74 -17.69
N GLU A 10 1.08 -13.70 -18.37
CA GLU A 10 1.38 -12.30 -18.01
C GLU A 10 0.83 -11.94 -16.63
N ARG A 11 -0.36 -12.43 -16.26
CA ARG A 11 -0.92 -12.24 -14.92
C ARG A 11 -0.05 -12.88 -13.85
N GLN A 12 0.45 -14.09 -14.09
CA GLN A 12 1.34 -14.78 -13.15
C GLN A 12 2.69 -14.07 -13.03
N ALA A 13 3.28 -13.63 -14.14
CA ALA A 13 4.51 -12.85 -14.13
C ALA A 13 4.33 -11.52 -13.37
N LEU A 14 3.24 -10.80 -13.63
CA LEU A 14 2.89 -9.56 -12.95
C LEU A 14 2.63 -9.77 -11.45
N ALA A 15 1.98 -10.86 -11.06
CA ALA A 15 1.77 -11.22 -9.67
C ALA A 15 3.10 -11.45 -8.94
N ARG A 16 4.03 -12.19 -9.56
CA ARG A 16 5.37 -12.42 -9.00
C ARG A 16 6.18 -11.13 -8.89
N ALA A 17 6.17 -10.28 -9.92
CA ALA A 17 6.85 -8.99 -9.91
C ALA A 17 6.28 -8.07 -8.81
N THR A 18 4.94 -8.03 -8.67
CA THR A 18 4.26 -7.27 -7.62
C THR A 18 4.66 -7.74 -6.22
N LEU A 19 4.67 -9.05 -5.98
CA LEU A 19 5.08 -9.61 -4.69
C LEU A 19 6.53 -9.24 -4.36
N ALA A 20 7.44 -9.36 -5.33
CA ALA A 20 8.85 -9.00 -5.14
C ALA A 20 9.06 -7.51 -4.87
N LEU A 21 8.34 -6.65 -5.58
CA LEU A 21 8.36 -5.20 -5.36
C LEU A 21 7.86 -4.87 -3.94
N VAL A 22 6.70 -5.39 -3.54
CA VAL A 22 6.16 -5.09 -2.20
C VAL A 22 7.06 -5.67 -1.10
N GLU A 23 7.54 -6.90 -1.25
CA GLU A 23 8.46 -7.52 -0.30
C GLU A 23 9.76 -6.71 -0.16
N THR A 24 10.43 -6.44 -1.27
CA THR A 24 11.77 -5.84 -1.26
C THR A 24 11.74 -4.35 -0.99
N CYS A 25 10.78 -3.64 -1.59
CA CYS A 25 10.73 -2.18 -1.57
C CYS A 25 9.83 -1.63 -0.46
N VAL A 26 8.95 -2.43 0.15
CA VAL A 26 8.08 -1.99 1.25
C VAL A 26 8.34 -2.79 2.52
N ARG A 27 8.10 -4.11 2.51
CA ARG A 27 8.20 -4.93 3.72
C ARG A 27 9.61 -4.93 4.29
N ASN A 28 10.62 -5.17 3.47
CA ASN A 28 12.02 -5.30 3.88
C ASN A 28 12.73 -3.94 4.02
N THR A 29 12.05 -2.93 4.54
CA THR A 29 12.57 -1.58 4.79
C THR A 29 12.49 -1.25 6.29
N LYS A 30 12.66 0.02 6.67
CA LYS A 30 12.48 0.51 8.07
C LYS A 30 11.24 -0.03 8.79
N ILE A 31 10.16 -0.33 8.08
CA ILE A 31 8.95 -0.91 8.68
C ILE A 31 9.21 -2.28 9.34
N GLU A 32 10.18 -3.07 8.84
CA GLU A 32 10.55 -4.35 9.46
C GLU A 32 11.32 -4.13 10.78
N ASP A 33 12.15 -3.09 10.87
CA ASP A 33 12.84 -2.75 12.11
C ASP A 33 11.83 -2.43 13.24
N TRP A 34 10.74 -1.75 12.89
CA TRP A 34 9.65 -1.46 13.82
C TRP A 34 8.78 -2.69 14.11
N HIS A 35 8.54 -3.53 13.10
CA HIS A 35 7.80 -4.78 13.23
C HIS A 35 8.54 -5.82 14.11
N ALA A 36 9.87 -5.80 14.13
CA ALA A 36 10.69 -6.69 14.96
C ALA A 36 10.59 -6.40 16.48
N GLY A 37 9.87 -5.34 16.86
CA GLY A 37 9.55 -5.03 18.25
C GLY A 37 8.69 -6.09 18.93
N ARG A 38 8.50 -5.94 20.25
CA ARG A 38 7.59 -6.80 21.01
C ARG A 38 6.14 -6.46 20.66
N GLU A 39 5.36 -7.50 20.39
CA GLU A 39 3.91 -7.36 20.19
C GLU A 39 3.25 -6.81 21.47
N VAL A 40 2.30 -5.88 21.27
CA VAL A 40 1.47 -5.34 22.34
C VAL A 40 0.25 -6.23 22.49
N VAL A 41 0.06 -6.80 23.68
CA VAL A 41 -1.07 -7.69 23.98
C VAL A 41 -2.11 -6.95 24.80
N SER A 42 -3.38 -7.03 24.39
CA SER A 42 -4.54 -6.53 25.11
C SER A 42 -5.38 -7.72 25.60
N PRO A 43 -5.43 -8.00 26.92
CA PRO A 43 -6.38 -8.96 27.49
C PRO A 43 -7.84 -8.69 27.14
N ALA A 44 -8.25 -7.42 27.05
CA ALA A 44 -9.60 -7.04 26.60
C ALA A 44 -9.83 -7.31 25.11
N GLY A 45 -8.76 -7.36 24.30
CA GLY A 45 -8.79 -7.62 22.86
C GLY A 45 -9.09 -6.39 21.99
N ASP A 46 -9.53 -5.28 22.60
CA ASP A 46 -9.86 -4.02 21.92
C ASP A 46 -8.83 -2.90 22.19
N PHE A 47 -7.78 -3.19 22.96
CA PHE A 47 -6.72 -2.26 23.36
C PHE A 47 -7.17 -1.08 24.23
N SER A 48 -8.40 -1.09 24.77
CA SER A 48 -8.87 -0.09 25.73
C SER A 48 -8.13 -0.17 27.08
N ASP A 49 -7.56 -1.33 27.39
CA ASP A 49 -6.75 -1.61 28.59
C ASP A 49 -5.24 -1.34 28.40
N VAL A 50 -4.84 -0.82 27.23
CA VAL A 50 -3.44 -0.54 26.91
C VAL A 50 -3.17 0.96 26.91
N LYS A 51 -2.09 1.36 27.58
CA LYS A 51 -1.59 2.74 27.62
C LYS A 51 -0.10 2.81 27.36
N ILE A 52 0.33 3.94 26.80
CA ILE A 52 1.74 4.31 26.69
C ILE A 52 2.06 5.21 27.88
N VAL A 53 3.04 4.81 28.68
CA VAL A 53 3.52 5.61 29.82
C VAL A 53 4.75 6.39 29.38
N THR A 54 4.66 7.72 29.50
CA THR A 54 5.74 8.65 29.16
C THR A 54 6.08 9.51 30.38
N PRO A 55 7.23 10.21 30.41
CA PRO A 55 7.53 11.16 31.47
C PRO A 55 6.51 12.30 31.61
N THR A 56 5.76 12.61 30.55
CA THR A 56 4.74 13.68 30.53
C THR A 56 3.34 13.18 30.89
N GLY A 57 3.15 11.87 31.09
CA GLY A 57 1.86 11.28 31.44
C GLY A 57 1.54 10.01 30.68
N GLU A 58 0.32 9.52 30.88
CA GLU A 58 -0.22 8.33 30.23
C GLU A 58 -1.05 8.73 29.00
N ILE A 59 -0.89 7.98 27.91
CA ILE A 59 -1.64 8.18 26.67
C ILE A 59 -2.36 6.87 26.34
N PRO A 60 -3.68 6.87 26.08
CA PRO A 60 -4.37 5.69 25.58
C PRO A 60 -3.71 5.18 24.28
N TYR A 61 -3.46 3.87 24.18
CA TYR A 61 -2.73 3.31 23.04
C TYR A 61 -3.41 3.60 21.69
N LEU A 62 -4.74 3.66 21.68
CA LEU A 62 -5.54 3.95 20.49
C LEU A 62 -5.45 5.41 20.02
N GLU A 63 -5.05 6.33 20.89
CA GLU A 63 -4.88 7.76 20.60
C GLU A 63 -3.44 8.11 20.21
N ALA A 64 -2.49 7.22 20.48
CA ALA A 64 -1.10 7.42 20.13
C ALA A 64 -0.86 7.25 18.63
N SER A 65 -0.12 8.19 18.03
CA SER A 65 0.49 7.92 16.73
C SER A 65 1.49 6.77 16.86
N ARG A 66 1.38 5.78 15.97
CA ARG A 66 2.23 4.57 15.97
C ARG A 66 3.54 4.75 15.22
N ILE A 67 3.61 5.76 14.35
CA ILE A 67 4.77 6.13 13.54
C ILE A 67 4.86 7.65 13.58
N SER A 68 5.99 8.20 14.02
CA SER A 68 6.22 9.64 14.02
C SER A 68 6.42 10.19 12.61
N ASP A 69 6.26 11.50 12.41
CA ASP A 69 6.49 12.13 11.10
C ASP A 69 7.92 11.92 10.57
N ALA A 70 8.91 11.95 11.46
CA ALA A 70 10.30 11.71 11.09
C ALA A 70 10.53 10.27 10.62
N GLU A 71 9.94 9.30 11.32
CA GLU A 71 9.95 7.89 10.95
C GLU A 71 9.23 7.67 9.61
N MET A 72 8.02 8.23 9.48
CA MET A 72 7.22 8.17 8.26
C MET A 72 8.01 8.72 7.06
N LYS A 73 8.63 9.90 7.20
CA LYS A 73 9.47 10.50 6.15
C LYS A 73 10.65 9.61 5.78
N ALA A 74 11.36 9.08 6.77
CA ALA A 74 12.51 8.21 6.54
C ALA A 74 12.12 6.92 5.79
N TRP A 75 10.98 6.32 6.17
CA TRP A 75 10.43 5.15 5.49
C TRP A 75 10.00 5.48 4.05
N MET A 76 9.29 6.59 3.82
CA MET A 76 8.85 6.98 2.47
C MET A 76 10.00 7.25 1.51
N ILE A 77 11.08 7.89 1.98
CA ILE A 77 12.29 8.12 1.16
C ILE A 77 12.90 6.78 0.73
N GLU A 78 13.04 5.84 1.67
CA GLU A 78 13.60 4.52 1.37
C GLU A 78 12.73 3.73 0.39
N VAL A 79 11.41 3.66 0.63
CA VAL A 79 10.45 2.98 -0.25
C VAL A 79 10.53 3.57 -1.66
N THR A 80 10.53 4.89 -1.78
CA THR A 80 10.57 5.58 -3.08
C THR A 80 11.85 5.24 -3.84
N ASN A 81 13.01 5.33 -3.19
CA ASN A 81 14.29 5.01 -3.82
C ASN A 81 14.37 3.55 -4.26
N ARG A 82 13.87 2.62 -3.43
CA ARG A 82 13.87 1.18 -3.76
C ARG A 82 12.90 0.84 -4.88
N VAL A 83 11.69 1.40 -4.87
CA VAL A 83 10.72 1.22 -5.97
C VAL A 83 11.29 1.78 -7.26
N PHE A 84 11.86 2.99 -7.23
CA PHE A 84 12.51 3.58 -8.41
C PHE A 84 13.63 2.67 -8.94
N THR A 85 14.46 2.14 -8.05
CA THR A 85 15.53 1.19 -8.42
C THR A 85 14.94 -0.08 -9.04
N PHE A 86 13.95 -0.71 -8.40
CA PHE A 86 13.33 -1.92 -8.90
C PHE A 86 12.72 -1.72 -10.30
N LEU A 87 12.03 -0.61 -10.52
CA LEU A 87 11.43 -0.29 -11.82
C LEU A 87 12.47 0.11 -12.89
N SER A 88 13.64 0.58 -12.48
CA SER A 88 14.74 0.92 -13.39
C SER A 88 15.43 -0.31 -13.99
N PHE A 89 15.24 -1.49 -13.39
CA PHE A 89 15.81 -2.76 -13.87
C PHE A 89 14.69 -3.80 -14.09
N PRO A 90 13.86 -3.64 -15.14
CA PRO A 90 12.69 -4.50 -15.36
C PRO A 90 13.05 -5.97 -15.64
N ASP A 91 14.24 -6.24 -16.18
CA ASP A 91 14.70 -7.60 -16.51
C ASP A 91 15.45 -8.29 -15.35
N GLN A 92 15.43 -7.69 -14.15
CA GLN A 92 16.10 -8.27 -13.00
C GLN A 92 15.52 -9.66 -12.62
N PRO A 93 16.35 -10.60 -12.14
CA PRO A 93 15.85 -11.87 -11.64
C PRO A 93 14.89 -11.65 -10.46
N ILE A 94 13.65 -12.12 -10.59
CA ILE A 94 12.67 -12.07 -9.49
C ILE A 94 12.96 -13.19 -8.50
N GLN A 95 13.28 -12.80 -7.26
CA GLN A 95 13.36 -13.70 -6.11
C GLN A 95 12.26 -13.34 -5.11
N LEU A 96 11.58 -14.36 -4.58
CA LEU A 96 10.56 -14.21 -3.54
C LEU A 96 11.07 -14.90 -2.28
N GLY A 97 11.09 -14.16 -1.18
CA GLY A 97 11.40 -14.69 0.15
C GLY A 97 10.13 -15.19 0.83
N GLY A 98 9.79 -14.54 1.95
CA GLY A 98 8.54 -14.80 2.67
C GLY A 98 7.29 -14.54 1.82
N ALA A 99 7.38 -13.63 0.85
CA ALA A 99 6.27 -13.31 -0.04
C ALA A 99 5.83 -14.47 -0.95
N ALA A 100 6.65 -15.52 -1.10
CA ALA A 100 6.25 -16.74 -1.81
C ALA A 100 5.04 -17.43 -1.16
N ARG A 101 4.76 -17.15 0.12
CA ARG A 101 3.63 -17.72 0.89
C ARG A 101 2.44 -16.77 1.00
N TRP A 102 2.55 -15.55 0.46
CA TRP A 102 1.47 -14.57 0.52
C TRP A 102 0.36 -14.93 -0.47
N SER A 103 -0.84 -14.39 -0.24
CA SER A 103 -1.96 -14.51 -1.17
C SER A 103 -1.62 -13.91 -2.54
N THR A 104 -2.05 -14.57 -3.61
CA THR A 104 -1.92 -14.04 -4.97
C THR A 104 -2.59 -12.67 -5.07
N PRO A 105 -1.88 -11.63 -5.57
CA PRO A 105 -2.46 -10.31 -5.80
C PRO A 105 -3.70 -10.35 -6.68
N LYS A 106 -4.70 -9.53 -6.35
CA LYS A 106 -5.94 -9.36 -7.11
C LYS A 106 -6.11 -7.90 -7.49
N LEU A 107 -6.88 -7.63 -8.54
CA LEU A 107 -7.26 -6.27 -8.89
C LEU A 107 -8.08 -5.65 -7.76
N ASP A 108 -7.72 -4.43 -7.36
CA ASP A 108 -8.61 -3.56 -6.60
C ASP A 108 -9.66 -2.99 -7.57
N GLU A 109 -10.89 -3.46 -7.48
CA GLU A 109 -11.94 -3.07 -8.43
C GLU A 109 -12.31 -1.58 -8.34
N LYS A 110 -12.20 -0.96 -7.16
CA LYS A 110 -12.46 0.46 -6.98
C LYS A 110 -11.39 1.29 -7.69
N MET A 111 -10.12 0.92 -7.51
CA MET A 111 -9.00 1.55 -8.21
C MET A 111 -9.08 1.31 -9.71
N ALA A 112 -9.37 0.07 -10.13
CA ALA A 112 -9.51 -0.28 -11.54
C ALA A 112 -10.63 0.53 -12.20
N GLN A 113 -11.77 0.70 -11.52
CA GLN A 113 -12.84 1.55 -12.02
C GLN A 113 -12.42 3.02 -12.14
N GLY A 114 -11.69 3.56 -11.16
CA GLY A 114 -11.11 4.89 -11.25
C GLY A 114 -10.17 5.06 -12.44
N ILE A 115 -9.35 4.05 -12.76
CA ILE A 115 -8.48 4.03 -13.94
C ILE A 115 -9.31 4.01 -15.23
N ARG A 116 -10.33 3.12 -15.31
CA ARG A 116 -11.23 3.05 -16.47
C ARG A 116 -11.93 4.38 -16.73
N ASN A 117 -12.39 5.05 -15.67
CA ASN A 117 -13.00 6.38 -15.75
C ASN A 117 -12.03 7.42 -16.30
N ARG A 118 -10.78 7.45 -15.81
CA ARG A 118 -9.74 8.36 -16.34
C ARG A 118 -9.39 8.08 -17.80
N ILE A 119 -9.33 6.81 -18.19
CA ILE A 119 -9.11 6.41 -19.58
C ILE A 119 -10.27 6.90 -20.46
N ALA A 120 -11.52 6.66 -20.04
CA ALA A 120 -12.69 7.10 -20.78
C ALA A 120 -12.70 8.63 -20.97
N ILE A 121 -12.39 9.40 -19.92
CA ILE A 121 -12.29 10.86 -20.00
C ILE A 121 -11.19 11.29 -20.97
N ARG A 122 -10.00 10.69 -20.85
CA ARG A 122 -8.88 10.92 -21.79
C ARG A 122 -9.29 10.64 -23.24
N ASP A 123 -10.11 9.62 -23.44
CA ASP A 123 -10.59 9.17 -24.75
C ASP A 123 -11.87 9.89 -25.22
N GLY A 124 -12.29 10.96 -24.51
CA GLY A 124 -13.34 11.90 -24.94
C GLY A 124 -14.70 11.76 -24.25
N ALA A 125 -14.84 10.90 -23.24
CA ALA A 125 -16.07 10.83 -22.45
C ALA A 125 -16.25 12.06 -21.55
N ASP A 126 -17.47 12.55 -21.44
CA ASP A 126 -17.82 13.67 -20.56
C ASP A 126 -17.63 13.29 -19.08
N PRO A 127 -16.76 13.97 -18.31
CA PRO A 127 -16.59 13.73 -16.88
C PRO A 127 -17.89 13.81 -16.07
N ALA A 128 -18.83 14.68 -16.45
CA ALA A 128 -20.11 14.82 -15.74
C ALA A 128 -21.01 13.58 -15.91
N SER A 129 -20.89 12.89 -17.04
CA SER A 129 -21.58 11.61 -17.28
C SER A 129 -20.97 10.43 -16.49
N ILE A 130 -19.71 10.55 -16.08
CA ILE A 130 -18.94 9.47 -15.42
C ILE A 130 -18.99 9.59 -13.89
N TYR A 131 -18.85 10.80 -13.36
CA TYR A 131 -18.90 11.05 -11.92
C TYR A 131 -20.32 11.38 -11.43
N GLY A 132 -21.27 11.49 -12.35
CA GLY A 132 -22.59 12.07 -12.10
C GLY A 132 -22.50 13.59 -11.93
N ALA A 133 -23.61 14.28 -12.07
CA ALA A 133 -23.75 15.69 -11.71
C ALA A 133 -23.64 15.87 -10.19
N ARG A 134 -22.48 15.57 -9.61
CA ARG A 134 -22.08 16.11 -8.33
C ARG A 134 -21.32 17.38 -8.66
N ALA A 135 -22.05 18.49 -8.52
CA ALA A 135 -21.57 19.83 -8.70
C ALA A 135 -20.16 19.96 -8.10
N LEU A 136 -19.33 20.68 -8.84
CA LEU A 136 -18.14 21.34 -8.33
C LEU A 136 -18.58 22.34 -7.26
N ASP A 137 -19.01 21.86 -6.09
CA ASP A 137 -19.06 22.67 -4.88
C ASP A 137 -17.65 22.60 -4.30
N LEU A 138 -16.75 23.36 -4.94
CA LEU A 138 -15.47 23.75 -4.38
C LEU A 138 -15.68 25.14 -3.77
N ASP A 139 -16.04 25.14 -2.48
CA ASP A 139 -15.69 26.24 -1.56
C ASP A 139 -14.29 25.98 -0.98
#